data_AF-A0A392PIT1-F1
#
_entry.id   AF-A0A392PIT1-F1
#
_cell.length_a   1.000
_cell.length_b   1.000
_cell.length_c   1.000
_cell.angle_alpha   90.00
_cell.angle_beta   90.00
_cell.angle_gamma   90.00
#
_symmetry.space_group_name_H-M   'P 1'
#
loop_
_entity.id
_entity.type
_entity.pdbx_description
1 polymer ?
#
loop_
_entity_poly.entity_id
_entity_poly.type
_entity_poly.pdbx_seq_one_letter_code
_entity_poly.pdbx_strand_id
1 'polypeptide(L)' 'MRSLVGARLPKFTTKQAKLLIGSFDFIGLNYYSSTYASDAPLLSNARPNYLTDSLVTPSFERNGKAI' A
#
# COMPACT_ATOMS: atom_id res chain seq x y z
N MET A 1 -2.44 -2.28 -6.51
CA MET A 1 -2.33 -3.55 -5.77
C MET A 1 -2.45 -4.79 -6.66
N ARG A 2 -3.59 -5.09 -7.30
CA ARG A 2 -3.73 -6.35 -8.09
C ARG A 2 -2.69 -6.50 -9.20
N SER A 3 -2.42 -5.44 -9.97
CA SER A 3 -1.40 -5.44 -11.04
C SER A 3 0.04 -5.55 -10.52
N LEU A 4 0.34 -4.86 -9.42
CA LEU A 4 1.69 -4.77 -8.85
C LEU A 4 2.07 -6.02 -8.03
N VAL A 5 1.15 -6.51 -7.21
CA VAL A 5 1.39 -7.65 -6.29
C VAL A 5 1.14 -8.99 -6.98
N GLY A 6 0.21 -9.03 -7.94
CA GLY A 6 -0.09 -10.20 -8.74
C GLY A 6 -0.55 -11.40 -7.89
N ALA A 7 0.07 -12.56 -8.13
CA ALA A 7 -0.28 -13.83 -7.51
C ALA A 7 -0.08 -13.88 -5.98
N ARG A 8 0.75 -12.98 -5.40
CA ARG A 8 0.93 -12.89 -3.94
C ARG A 8 -0.28 -12.31 -3.22
N LEU A 9 -1.19 -11.64 -3.93
CA LEU A 9 -2.41 -11.10 -3.34
C LEU A 9 -3.50 -12.19 -3.31
N PRO A 10 -3.99 -12.60 -2.12
CA PRO A 10 -5.06 -13.59 -2.02
C PRO A 10 -6.33 -13.13 -2.73
N LYS A 11 -7.06 -14.08 -3.30
CA LYS A 11 -8.35 -13.82 -3.96
C LYS A 11 -9.49 -14.23 -3.03
N PHE A 12 -10.43 -13.32 -2.83
CA PHE A 12 -11.70 -13.65 -2.19
C PHE A 12 -12.60 -14.38 -3.18
N THR A 13 -13.28 -15.42 -2.70
CA THR A 13 -14.47 -15.98 -3.35
C THR A 13 -15.62 -14.98 -3.31
N THR A 14 -16.62 -15.16 -4.16
CA THR A 14 -17.83 -14.32 -4.16
C THR A 14 -18.54 -14.30 -2.80
N LYS A 15 -18.58 -15.45 -2.10
CA LYS A 15 -19.18 -15.53 -0.75
C LYS A 15 -18.39 -14.71 0.27
N GLN A 16 -17.06 -14.83 0.28
CA GLN A 16 -16.22 -14.05 1.19
C GLN A 16 -16.31 -12.54 0.91
N ALA A 17 -16.33 -12.14 -0.36
CA ALA A 17 -16.48 -10.74 -0.74
C ALA A 17 -17.82 -10.16 -0.24
N LYS A 18 -18.92 -10.90 -0.37
CA LYS A 18 -20.24 -10.50 0.16
C LYS A 18 -20.25 -10.32 1.67
N LEU A 19 -19.48 -11.12 2.40
CA LEU A 19 -19.38 -10.99 3.87
C LEU A 19 -18.54 -9.78 4.30
N LEU A 20 -17.58 -9.34 3.48
CA LEU A 20 -16.66 -8.25 3.81
C LEU A 20 -17.20 -6.87 3.42
N ILE A 21 -17.92 -6.77 2.30
CA ILE A 21 -18.46 -5.48 1.84
C ILE A 21 -19.49 -4.98 2.84
N GLY A 22 -19.25 -3.80 3.40
CA GLY A 22 -20.16 -3.18 4.38
C GLY A 22 -20.09 -3.80 5.78
N SER A 23 -19.07 -4.60 6.09
CA SER A 23 -18.90 -5.22 7.42
C SER A 23 -18.35 -4.24 8.47
N PHE A 24 -18.93 -3.05 8.58
CA PHE A 24 -18.56 -2.02 9.55
C PHE A 24 -19.75 -1.09 9.84
N ASP A 25 -19.86 -0.60 11.08
CA ASP A 25 -20.85 0.41 11.47
C ASP A 25 -20.24 1.82 11.56
N PHE A 26 -18.95 1.90 11.88
CA PHE A 26 -18.15 3.13 11.92
C PHE A 26 -16.69 2.83 11.56
N ILE A 27 -15.91 3.86 11.27
CA ILE A 27 -14.48 3.76 10.95
C ILE A 27 -13.70 4.59 11.96
N GLY A 28 -12.91 3.92 12.81
CA GLY A 28 -11.91 4.57 13.64
C GLY A 28 -10.61 4.75 12.86
N LEU A 29 -10.07 5.96 12.81
CA LEU A 29 -8.81 6.27 12.13
C LEU A 29 -7.73 6.62 13.14
N ASN A 30 -6.63 5.86 13.12
CA ASN A 30 -5.42 6.22 13.83
C ASN A 30 -4.53 7.06 12.91
N TYR A 31 -4.35 8.34 13.24
CA TYR A 31 -3.50 9.26 12.48
C TYR A 31 -2.32 9.71 13.33
N TYR A 32 -1.11 9.49 12.82
CA TYR A 32 0.13 9.81 13.53
C TYR A 32 1.01 10.80 12.76
N SER A 33 1.10 10.65 11.43
CA SER A 33 1.97 11.47 10.59
C SER A 33 1.59 11.33 9.11
N SER A 34 2.30 12.06 8.26
CA SER A 34 2.28 11.93 6.81
C SER A 34 3.71 11.79 6.28
N THR A 35 3.87 11.26 5.07
CA THR A 35 5.17 11.10 4.41
C THR A 35 5.13 11.70 3.00
N TYR A 36 6.27 12.19 2.52
CA TYR A 36 6.42 12.50 1.10
C TYR A 36 6.61 11.20 0.32
N ALA A 37 6.12 11.20 -0.92
CA ALA A 37 6.23 10.09 -1.86
C ALA A 37 6.77 10.58 -3.20
N SER A 38 7.76 9.87 -3.74
CA SER A 38 8.25 10.06 -5.10
C SER A 38 8.25 8.74 -5.86
N ASP A 39 8.20 8.82 -7.19
CA ASP A 39 8.32 7.66 -8.07
C ASP A 39 9.63 6.90 -7.79
N ALA A 40 9.55 5.57 -7.73
CA ALA A 40 10.72 4.71 -7.68
C ALA A 40 10.80 3.87 -8.96
N PRO A 41 11.99 3.69 -9.54
CA PRO A 41 12.15 2.88 -10.74
C PRO A 41 11.75 1.42 -10.46
N LEU A 42 11.17 0.77 -11.46
CA LEU A 42 10.88 -0.65 -11.39
C LEU A 42 12.18 -1.44 -11.25
N LEU A 43 12.44 -1.97 -10.06
CA LEU A 43 13.58 -2.83 -9.81
C LEU A 43 13.29 -4.24 -10.32
N SER A 44 13.54 -4.51 -11.61
CA SER A 44 13.22 -5.79 -12.28
C SER A 44 13.82 -7.02 -11.59
N ASN A 45 14.92 -6.83 -10.86
CA ASN A 45 15.69 -7.90 -10.21
C ASN A 45 15.50 -7.95 -8.68
N ALA A 46 14.73 -7.02 -8.10
CA ALA A 46 14.47 -7.02 -6.67
C ALA A 46 13.41 -8.07 -6.30
N ARG A 47 13.59 -8.73 -5.15
CA ARG A 47 12.55 -9.62 -4.61
C ARG A 47 11.32 -8.79 -4.23
N PRO A 48 10.14 -9.07 -4.81
CA PRO A 48 8.92 -8.34 -4.48
C PRO A 48 8.58 -8.52 -3.00
N ASN A 49 8.25 -7.43 -2.33
CA ASN A 49 7.86 -7.41 -0.94
C ASN A 49 6.99 -6.18 -0.64
N TYR A 50 6.32 -6.17 0.51
CA TYR A 50 5.39 -5.11 0.88
C TYR A 50 5.97 -3.68 0.76
N LEU A 51 7.27 -3.50 1.05
CA LEU A 51 7.91 -2.19 1.00
C LEU A 51 8.16 -1.73 -0.46
N THR A 52 8.47 -2.65 -1.37
CA THR A 52 8.84 -2.31 -2.75
C THR A 52 7.68 -2.40 -3.74
N ASP A 53 6.60 -3.10 -3.39
CA ASP A 53 5.45 -3.36 -4.28
C ASP A 53 4.76 -2.09 -4.76
N SER A 54 4.85 -0.99 -4.00
CA SER A 54 4.21 0.28 -4.35
C SER A 54 4.94 1.05 -5.45
N LEU A 55 6.21 0.72 -5.73
CA LEU A 55 7.10 1.50 -6.60
C LEU A 55 7.21 2.97 -6.19
N VAL A 56 7.28 3.21 -4.88
CA VAL A 56 7.39 4.53 -4.28
C VAL A 56 8.61 4.59 -3.37
N THR A 57 9.34 5.71 -3.41
CA THR A 57 10.34 6.06 -2.39
C THR A 57 9.69 7.00 -1.38
N PRO A 58 9.50 6.56 -0.12
CA PRO A 58 9.01 7.44 0.94
C PRO A 58 10.14 8.32 1.49
N SER A 59 9.81 9.54 1.91
CA SER A 59 10.72 10.44 2.63
C SER A 59 10.00 11.18 3.75
N PHE A 60 10.69 11.39 4.87
CA PHE A 60 10.26 12.24 5.97
C PHE A 60 10.83 13.67 5.86
N GLU A 61 11.60 13.93 4.81
CA GLU A 61 12.20 15.23 4.53
C GLU A 61 11.93 15.66 3.10
N ARG A 62 11.75 16.96 2.89
CA ARG A 62 11.69 17.59 1.56
C ARG A 62 12.43 18.90 1.58
N ASN A 63 13.38 19.07 0.66
CA ASN A 63 14.24 20.26 0.57
C ASN A 63 14.92 20.60 1.91
N GLY A 64 15.36 19.58 2.66
CA GLY A 64 16.00 19.74 3.97
C GLY A 64 15.06 20.09 5.13
N LYS A 65 13.74 20.06 4.92
CA LYS A 65 12.75 20.27 5.97
C LYS A 65 12.01 18.97 6.28
N ALA A 66 12.03 18.56 7.54
CA ALA A 66 11.24 17.45 8.04
C ALA A 66 9.73 17.77 8.00
N ILE A 67 8.92 16.72 7.93
CA ILE A 67 7.46 16.78 8.10
C ILE A 67 7.15 16.94 9.58
#